data_AF-A0A1M6BYG1-F1
#
_entry.id   AF-A0A1M6BYG1-F1
#
_cell.length_a   1.000
_cell.length_b   1.000
_cell.length_c   1.000
_cell.angle_alpha   90.00
_cell.angle_beta   90.00
_cell.angle_gamma   90.00
#
_symmetry.space_group_name_H-M   'P 1'
#
loop_
_entity.id
_entity.type
_entity.pdbx_description
1 polymer ?
#
loop_
_entity_poly.entity_id
_entity_poly.type
_entity_poly.pdbx_seq_one_letter_code
_entity_poly.pdbx_strand_id
1 'polypeptide(L)' 'MKVIIEEAESGFYGFAEDDNIEDALATYGCTVEELKEDFKEVLEIVIQSKERNGDLKAAEYYRNAVPEFVFK' A
#
# COMPACT_ATOMS: atom_id res chain seq x y z
N MET A 1 8.24 -0.84 4.57
CA MET A 1 7.38 -1.09 3.41
C MET A 1 7.93 -0.46 2.15
N LYS A 2 8.25 -1.28 1.14
CA LYS A 2 8.51 -0.82 -0.23
C LYS A 2 7.23 -1.00 -1.06
N VAL A 3 6.96 -0.08 -1.97
CA VAL A 3 5.86 -0.18 -2.92
C VAL A 3 6.46 -0.27 -4.31
N ILE A 4 6.36 -1.43 -4.92
CA ILE A 4 6.86 -1.67 -6.27
C ILE A 4 5.79 -1.23 -7.25
N ILE A 5 6.17 -0.37 -8.20
CA ILE A 5 5.33 0.10 -9.29
C ILE A 5 5.84 -0.53 -10.58
N GLU A 6 4.95 -1.23 -11.28
CA GLU A 6 5.22 -1.86 -12.58
C GLU A 6 4.26 -1.30 -13.64
N GLU A 7 4.74 -1.14 -14.87
CA GLU A 7 3.87 -0.77 -16.00
C GLU A 7 2.92 -1.94 -16.33
N ALA A 8 1.65 -1.60 -16.57
CA ALA A 8 0.63 -2.52 -17.01
C ALA A 8 0.06 -2.08 -18.37
N GLU A 9 -0.74 -2.94 -19.01
CA GLU A 9 -1.25 -2.68 -20.37
C GLU A 9 -2.01 -1.34 -20.52
N SER A 10 -2.57 -0.78 -19.44
CA SER A 10 -3.34 0.47 -19.48
C SER A 10 -2.99 1.48 -18.37
N GLY A 11 -1.78 1.41 -17.80
CA GLY A 11 -1.40 2.27 -16.68
C GLY A 11 -0.31 1.65 -15.82
N PHE A 12 -0.49 1.74 -14.50
CA PHE A 12 0.49 1.30 -13.52
C PHE A 12 -0.16 0.42 -12.47
N TYR A 13 0.52 -0.65 -12.10
CA TYR A 13 0.15 -1.53 -10.99
C TYR A 13 1.15 -1.33 -9.84
N GLY A 14 0.64 -1.16 -8.63
CA GLY A 14 1.43 -0.92 -7.44
C GLY A 14 1.14 -1.97 -6.37
N PHE A 15 2.18 -2.58 -5.81
CA PHE A 15 2.01 -3.53 -4.70
C PHE A 15 3.07 -3.33 -3.62
N ALA A 16 2.69 -3.56 -2.37
CA ALA A 16 3.60 -3.47 -1.24
C ALA A 16 4.38 -4.77 -1.06
N GLU A 17 5.70 -4.65 -0.92
CA GLU A 17 6.56 -5.71 -0.41
C GLU A 17 6.94 -5.36 1.04
N ASP A 18 6.49 -6.21 1.96
CA ASP A 18 6.84 -6.10 3.37
C ASP A 18 6.85 -7.47 4.05
N ASP A 19 8.04 -7.92 4.46
CA ASP A 19 8.23 -9.21 5.14
C ASP A 19 7.56 -9.28 6.52
N ASN A 20 7.14 -8.14 7.07
CA ASN A 20 6.49 -8.05 8.38
C ASN A 20 4.96 -8.13 8.29
N ILE A 21 4.41 -8.25 7.08
CA ILE A 21 2.98 -8.17 6.82
C ILE A 21 2.52 -9.38 6.01
N GLU A 22 1.44 -10.02 6.46
CA GLU A 22 0.76 -11.07 5.69
C GLU A 22 -0.28 -10.53 4.71
N ASP A 23 -0.74 -9.28 4.87
CA ASP A 23 -1.73 -8.69 3.97
C ASP A 23 -1.09 -8.20 2.66
N ALA A 24 -1.66 -8.61 1.53
CA ALA A 24 -1.30 -8.03 0.24
C ALA A 24 -1.96 -6.64 0.08
N LEU A 25 -1.14 -5.58 0.05
CA LEU A 25 -1.59 -4.24 -0.32
C LEU A 25 -1.26 -4.00 -1.78
N ALA A 26 -2.27 -3.73 -2.60
CA ALA A 26 -2.08 -3.40 -4.00
C ALA A 26 -3.13 -2.41 -4.50
N THR A 27 -2.77 -1.63 -5.53
CA THR A 27 -3.67 -0.72 -6.22
C THR A 27 -3.29 -0.57 -7.69
N TYR A 28 -4.16 0.06 -8.48
CA TYR A 28 -3.95 0.36 -9.90
C TYR A 28 -4.25 1.83 -10.15
N GLY A 29 -3.46 2.49 -10.99
CA GLY A 29 -3.72 3.88 -11.39
C GLY A 29 -3.37 4.13 -12.86
N CYS A 30 -4.02 5.11 -13.49
CA CYS A 30 -3.70 5.49 -14.87
C CYS A 30 -2.37 6.26 -14.95
N THR A 31 -2.00 6.94 -13.86
CA THR A 31 -0.70 7.63 -13.71
C THR A 31 0.02 7.17 -12.44
N VAL A 32 1.34 7.39 -12.38
CA VAL A 32 2.14 7.11 -11.18
C VAL A 32 1.70 7.98 -10.00
N GLU A 33 1.26 9.20 -10.25
CA GLU A 33 0.79 10.13 -9.21
C GLU A 33 -0.55 9.67 -8.62
N GLU A 34 -1.52 9.34 -9.48
CA GLU A 34 -2.81 8.75 -9.07
C GLU A 34 -2.61 7.47 -8.25
N LEU A 35 -1.77 6.55 -8.75
CA LEU A 35 -1.43 5.32 -8.02
C LEU A 35 -0.88 5.60 -6.62
N LYS A 36 -0.01 6.61 -6.46
CA LYS A 36 0.55 6.99 -5.15
C LYS A 36 -0.51 7.58 -4.22
N GLU A 37 -1.49 8.31 -4.72
CA GLU A 37 -2.60 8.82 -3.92
C GLU A 37 -3.53 7.67 -3.51
N ASP A 38 -3.96 6.84 -4.46
CA ASP A 38 -4.81 5.67 -4.21
C ASP A 38 -4.16 4.70 -3.23
N PHE A 39 -2.84 4.49 -3.33
CA PHE A 39 -2.13 3.62 -2.40
C PHE A 39 -2.20 4.13 -0.95
N LYS A 40 -2.17 5.45 -0.74
CA LYS A 40 -2.33 6.03 0.60
C LYS A 40 -3.73 5.82 1.14
N GLU A 41 -4.75 5.96 0.29
CA GLU A 41 -6.14 5.67 0.68
C GLU A 41 -6.33 4.20 1.06
N VAL A 42 -5.78 3.28 0.26
CA VAL A 42 -5.77 1.84 0.56
C VAL A 42 -5.07 1.56 1.90
N LEU A 43 -3.93 2.19 2.16
CA LEU A 43 -3.21 2.06 3.42
C LEU A 43 -4.05 2.54 4.61
N GLU A 44 -4.75 3.66 4.48
CA GLU A 44 -5.64 4.17 5.54
C GLU A 44 -6.80 3.22 5.82
N ILE A 45 -7.43 2.68 4.77
CA ILE A 45 -8.51 1.68 4.89
C ILE A 45 -8.02 0.44 5.65
N VAL A 46 -6.80 -0.03 5.35
CA VAL A 46 -6.21 -1.18 6.06
C VAL A 46 -5.93 -0.85 7.51
N ILE A 47 -5.37 0.32 7.83
CA ILE A 47 -5.17 0.76 9.22
C ILE A 47 -6.49 0.71 9.99
N GLN A 48 -7.54 1.34 9.46
CA GLN A 48 -8.87 1.37 10.09
C GLN A 48 -9.48 -0.03 10.24
N SER A 49 -9.27 -0.92 9.26
CA SER A 49 -9.70 -2.31 9.32
C SER A 49 -9.00 -3.08 10.46
N LYS A 50 -7.68 -2.92 10.59
CA LYS A 50 -6.90 -3.55 11.67
C LYS A 50 -7.32 -3.03 13.04
N GLU A 51 -7.55 -1.73 13.19
CA GLU A 51 -8.06 -1.14 14.44
C GLU A 51 -9.44 -1.69 14.81
N ARG A 52 -10.34 -1.80 13.84
CA ARG A 52 -11.69 -2.35 14.04
C ARG A 52 -11.67 -3.82 14.46
N ASN A 53 -10.71 -4.58 13.93
CA ASN A 53 -10.54 -6.00 14.26
C ASN A 53 -9.75 -6.23 15.56
N GLY A 54 -9.28 -5.17 16.22
CA GLY A 54 -8.49 -5.23 17.46
C GLY A 54 -7.01 -5.55 17.26
N ASP A 55 -6.53 -5.59 16.01
CA ASP A 55 -5.11 -5.78 15.68
C ASP A 55 -4.37 -4.44 15.72
N LEU A 56 -4.20 -3.92 16.93
CA LEU A 56 -3.59 -2.62 17.15
C LEU A 56 -2.10 -2.58 16.78
N LYS A 57 -1.40 -3.73 16.86
CA LYS A 57 0.01 -3.82 16.48
C LYS A 57 0.20 -3.66 14.98
N ALA A 58 -0.62 -4.35 14.18
CA ALA A 58 -0.58 -4.16 12.73
C ALA A 58 -0.99 -2.74 12.33
N ALA A 59 -2.04 -2.18 12.94
CA ALA A 59 -2.46 -0.80 12.70
C ALA A 59 -1.35 0.22 12.99
N GLU A 60 -0.67 0.09 14.13
CA GLU A 60 0.47 0.94 14.48
C GLU A 60 1.65 0.76 13.53
N TYR A 61 1.92 -0.46 13.08
CA TYR A 61 2.93 -0.72 12.06
C TYR A 61 2.64 0.06 10.78
N TYR A 62 1.45 -0.12 10.19
CA TYR A 62 1.07 0.54 8.94
C TYR A 62 1.06 2.07 9.06
N ARG A 63 0.65 2.61 10.21
CA ARG A 63 0.65 4.06 10.47
C ARG A 63 2.06 4.65 10.46
N ASN A 64 3.06 3.89 10.88
CA ASN A 64 4.46 4.32 10.90
C ASN A 64 5.24 3.87 9.64
N ALA A 65 4.66 2.99 8.83
CA ALA A 65 5.24 2.55 7.58
C ALA A 65 5.19 3.70 6.57
N VAL A 66 6.33 4.37 6.35
CA VAL A 66 6.47 5.34 5.27
C VAL A 66 6.68 4.57 3.97
N PRO A 67 5.73 4.59 3.01
CA PRO A 67 5.88 3.87 1.75
C PRO A 67 7.02 4.47 0.92
N GLU A 68 8.01 3.65 0.60
CA GLU A 68 9.04 3.98 -0.39
C GLU A 68 8.59 3.44 -1.76
N PHE A 69 8.24 4.35 -2.68
CA PHE A 69 7.79 3.97 -4.03
C PHE A 69 8.99 3.75 -4.95
N VAL A 70 9.09 2.54 -5.50
CA VAL A 70 10.17 2.11 -6.39
C VAL A 70 9.56 1.73 -7.73
N PHE A 71 9.99 2.41 -8.79
CA PHE A 71 9.59 2.09 -10.16
C PHE A 71 10.54 1.03 -10.72
N LYS A 72 9.99 -0.03 -11.31
CA LYS A 72 10.75 -1.18 -11.80
C LYS A 72 10.57 -1.40 -13.30
#